data_AF-A0A7H4NZ18-F1
#
_entry.id   AF-A0A7H4NZ18-F1
#
_cell.length_a   1.000
_cell.length_b   1.000
_cell.length_c   1.000
_cell.angle_alpha   90.00
_cell.angle_beta   90.00
_cell.angle_gamma   90.00
#
_symmetry.space_group_name_H-M   'P 1'
#
loop_
_entity.id
_entity.type
_entity.pdbx_description
1 polymer ?
#
loop_
_entity_poly.entity_id
_entity_poly.type
_entity_poly.pdbx_seq_one_letter_code
_entity_poly.pdbx_strand_id
1 'polypeptide(L)'
;MYSQLARDHWLPGSAQDIHFTRDDPQKSMENLTRIAQEKDEVAADALKLCAQALEFAENAAFPAALYRLWQNEWRGLALYCQLFTHAQKAFFTLHFAREVENSWSMREICHINVQALYQGASEMEMLCQQMREASPGFHIMFDAGRVS
;
A
#
# COMPACT_ATOMS: atom_id res chain seq x y z
N MET A 1 17.76 6.96 12.48
CA MET A 1 16.76 8.04 12.36
C MET A 1 15.34 7.51 12.07
N TYR A 2 14.99 6.30 12.53
CA TYR A 2 13.62 5.72 12.49
C TYR A 2 13.12 5.41 13.91
N SER A 3 13.52 6.22 14.88
CA SER A 3 13.03 6.13 16.25
C SER A 3 11.84 7.07 16.37
N GLN A 4 10.68 6.51 16.73
CA GLN A 4 9.42 7.18 17.05
C GLN A 4 8.52 7.55 15.87
N LEU A 5 8.09 6.54 15.10
CA LEU A 5 6.67 6.51 14.77
C LEU A 5 5.95 6.33 16.11
N ALA A 6 5.44 7.44 16.65
CA ALA A 6 4.64 7.44 17.87
C ALA A 6 3.54 6.39 17.72
N ARG A 7 3.44 5.48 18.70
CA ARG A 7 2.60 4.28 18.64
C ARG A 7 1.09 4.57 18.51
N ASP A 8 0.73 5.85 18.63
CA ASP A 8 -0.64 6.36 18.55
C ASP A 8 -0.89 7.21 17.28
N HIS A 9 0.17 7.53 16.53
CA HIS A 9 0.08 8.26 15.26
C HIS A 9 -0.02 7.27 14.11
N TRP A 10 -1.24 6.81 13.86
CA TRP A 10 -1.52 5.87 12.77
C TRP A 10 -1.35 6.49 11.36
N LEU A 11 -1.22 7.82 11.29
CA LEU A 11 -0.98 8.58 10.08
C LEU A 11 0.20 9.55 10.26
N PRO A 12 1.19 9.55 9.35
CA PRO A 12 2.20 10.60 9.31
C PRO A 12 1.53 11.95 8.99
N GLY A 13 1.61 12.92 9.91
CA GLY A 13 1.15 14.29 9.67
C GLY A 13 -0.30 14.60 10.07
N SER A 14 -1.09 13.66 10.58
CA SER A 14 -2.38 13.99 11.18
C SER A 14 -2.18 14.56 12.59
N ALA A 15 -2.58 15.80 12.85
CA ALA A 15 -2.51 16.43 14.16
C ALA A 15 -3.48 15.83 15.20
N GLN A 16 -4.21 14.76 14.84
CA GLN A 16 -5.16 14.06 15.70
C GLN A 16 -4.71 12.62 15.90
N ASP A 17 -4.51 12.22 17.15
CA ASP A 17 -4.33 10.81 17.49
C ASP A 17 -5.60 10.03 17.10
N ILE A 18 -5.42 8.97 16.32
CA ILE A 18 -6.52 8.07 15.95
C ILE A 18 -6.59 6.95 16.96
N HIS A 19 -7.77 6.76 17.54
CA HIS A 19 -8.03 5.70 18.50
C HIS A 19 -9.32 4.98 18.18
N PHE A 20 -9.35 3.70 18.53
CA PHE A 20 -10.54 2.86 18.52
C PHE A 20 -10.91 2.50 19.95
N THR A 21 -12.17 2.74 20.33
CA THR A 21 -12.69 2.42 21.66
C THR A 21 -14.16 2.01 21.58
N ARG A 22 -14.58 1.08 22.45
CA ARG A 22 -16.01 0.69 22.60
C ARG A 22 -16.86 1.79 23.20
N ASP A 23 -16.24 2.70 23.94
CA ASP A 23 -16.95 3.76 24.65
C ASP A 23 -17.48 4.85 23.69
N ASP A 24 -16.89 4.94 22.51
CA ASP A 24 -17.29 5.85 21.43
C ASP A 24 -17.20 5.14 20.06
N PRO A 25 -18.17 4.25 19.75
CA PRO A 25 -18.15 3.47 18.52
C PRO A 25 -18.35 4.32 17.27
N GLN A 26 -19.09 5.44 17.39
CA GLN A 26 -19.34 6.35 16.29
C GLN A 26 -18.04 7.04 15.85
N LYS A 27 -17.31 7.67 16.78
CA LYS A 27 -16.02 8.30 16.47
C LYS A 27 -14.99 7.29 15.99
N SER A 28 -15.00 6.09 16.56
CA SER A 28 -14.12 5.00 16.10
C SER A 28 -14.42 4.59 14.66
N MET A 29 -15.70 4.56 14.25
CA MET A 29 -16.10 4.29 12.87
C MET A 29 -15.68 5.43 11.94
N GLU A 30 -15.90 6.68 12.34
CA GLU A 30 -15.46 7.87 11.58
C GLU A 30 -13.94 7.83 11.34
N ASN A 31 -13.17 7.46 12.37
CA ASN A 31 -11.73 7.27 12.26
C ASN A 31 -11.35 6.16 11.26
N LEU A 32 -12.04 5.00 11.31
CA LEU A 32 -11.80 3.91 10.37
C LEU A 32 -12.11 4.32 8.93
N THR A 33 -13.23 5.03 8.72
CA THR A 33 -13.61 5.56 7.41
C THR A 33 -12.59 6.55 6.88
N ARG A 34 -12.12 7.49 7.71
CA ARG A 34 -11.08 8.45 7.32
C ARG A 34 -9.79 7.75 6.92
N ILE A 35 -9.32 6.78 7.71
CA ILE A 35 -8.13 5.98 7.36
C ILE A 35 -8.34 5.31 6.00
N ALA A 36 -9.48 4.66 5.80
CA ALA A 36 -9.76 3.96 4.54
C ALA A 36 -9.73 4.91 3.34
N GLN A 37 -10.34 6.09 3.46
CA GLN A 37 -10.35 7.13 2.43
C GLN A 37 -8.93 7.62 2.10
N GLU A 38 -8.13 7.96 3.11
CA GLU A 38 -6.76 8.41 2.89
C GLU A 38 -5.89 7.33 2.22
N LYS A 39 -6.11 6.05 2.54
CA LYS A 39 -5.40 4.96 1.84
C LYS A 39 -5.84 4.82 0.39
N ASP A 40 -7.13 4.99 0.12
CA ASP A 40 -7.65 4.96 -1.25
C ASP A 40 -7.12 6.14 -2.08
N GLU A 41 -6.97 7.33 -1.48
CA GLU A 41 -6.35 8.50 -2.11
C GLU A 41 -4.87 8.25 -2.45
N VAL A 42 -4.08 7.75 -1.49
CA VAL A 42 -2.65 7.43 -1.73
C VAL A 42 -2.49 6.38 -2.83
N ALA A 43 -3.34 5.35 -2.85
CA ALA A 43 -3.31 4.33 -3.90
C ALA A 43 -3.68 4.91 -5.27
N ALA A 44 -4.68 5.78 -5.33
CA ALA A 44 -5.09 6.47 -6.57
C ALA A 44 -3.98 7.39 -7.10
N ASP A 45 -3.32 8.14 -6.23
CA ASP A 45 -2.20 9.01 -6.60
C ASP A 45 -1.00 8.21 -7.10
N ALA A 46 -0.69 7.06 -6.49
CA ALA A 46 0.38 6.17 -6.97
C ALA A 46 0.08 5.64 -8.39
N LEU A 47 -1.18 5.26 -8.67
CA LEU A 47 -1.61 4.84 -10.01
C LEU A 47 -1.50 5.97 -11.03
N LYS A 48 -1.95 7.17 -10.66
CA LYS A 48 -1.85 8.36 -11.50
C LYS A 48 -0.40 8.70 -11.84
N LEU A 49 0.48 8.68 -10.84
CA LEU A 49 1.91 8.95 -11.02
C LEU A 49 2.56 7.89 -11.93
N CYS A 50 2.19 6.62 -11.76
CA CYS A 50 2.63 5.56 -12.66
C CYS A 50 2.17 5.81 -14.11
N ALA A 51 0.90 6.15 -14.33
CA ALA A 51 0.40 6.47 -15.67
C ALA A 51 1.18 7.63 -16.32
N GLN A 52 1.43 8.71 -15.57
CA GLN A 52 2.24 9.85 -16.04
C GLN A 52 3.68 9.45 -16.36
N ALA A 53 4.28 8.60 -15.53
CA ALA A 53 5.64 8.11 -15.78
C ALA A 53 5.70 7.22 -17.03
N LEU A 54 4.70 6.38 -17.26
CA LEU A 54 4.62 5.54 -18.47
C LEU A 54 4.46 6.40 -19.73
N GLU A 55 3.57 7.40 -19.71
CA GLU A 55 3.39 8.36 -20.81
C GLU A 55 4.67 9.16 -21.10
N PHE A 56 5.41 9.55 -20.05
CA PHE A 56 6.69 10.22 -20.21
C PHE A 56 7.70 9.35 -20.98
N ALA A 57 7.78 8.05 -20.67
CA ALA A 57 8.72 7.14 -21.33
C ALA A 57 8.45 6.98 -22.83
N GLU A 58 7.17 7.06 -23.25
CA GLU A 58 6.78 7.01 -24.67
C GLU A 58 7.33 8.20 -25.45
N ASN A 59 7.42 9.36 -24.81
CA ASN A 59 7.87 10.62 -25.42
C ASN A 59 9.37 10.90 -25.24
N ALA A 60 10.03 10.23 -24.29
CA ALA A 60 11.42 10.50 -23.91
C ALA A 60 12.48 9.86 -24.84
N ALA A 61 12.07 9.07 -25.84
CA ALA A 61 12.95 8.38 -26.79
C ALA A 61 14.06 7.55 -26.11
N PHE A 62 13.71 6.85 -25.03
CA PHE A 62 14.67 6.02 -24.30
C PHE A 62 15.22 4.86 -25.16
N PRO A 63 16.49 4.47 -24.96
CA PRO A 63 16.96 3.18 -25.43
C PRO A 63 16.05 2.06 -24.89
N ALA A 64 15.80 1.04 -25.71
CA ALA A 64 14.82 -0.01 -25.40
C ALA A 64 15.03 -0.68 -24.02
N ALA A 65 16.28 -0.84 -23.58
CA ALA A 65 16.59 -1.40 -22.27
C ALA A 65 16.15 -0.48 -21.12
N LEU A 66 16.42 0.83 -21.23
CA LEU A 66 16.02 1.82 -20.23
C LEU A 66 14.49 2.00 -20.21
N TYR A 67 13.85 1.98 -21.38
CA TYR A 67 12.39 2.02 -21.49
C TYR A 67 11.73 0.88 -20.70
N ARG A 68 12.19 -0.37 -20.90
CA ARG A 68 11.66 -1.53 -20.18
C ARG A 68 11.88 -1.45 -18.68
N LEU A 69 13.09 -1.05 -18.25
CA LEU A 69 13.39 -0.88 -16.83
C LEU A 69 12.47 0.16 -16.19
N TRP A 70 12.33 1.33 -16.82
CA TRP A 70 11.45 2.38 -16.36
C TRP A 70 10.00 1.91 -16.21
N GLN A 71 9.46 1.23 -17.22
CA GLN A 71 8.10 0.70 -17.15
C GLN A 71 7.91 -0.28 -15.98
N ASN A 72 8.88 -1.17 -15.78
CA ASN A 72 8.83 -2.17 -14.71
C ASN A 72 8.91 -1.52 -13.32
N GLU A 73 9.81 -0.56 -13.13
CA GLU A 73 9.97 0.21 -11.87
C GLU A 73 8.67 0.90 -11.47
N TRP A 74 8.07 1.66 -12.39
CA TRP A 74 6.87 2.44 -12.09
C TRP A 74 5.62 1.57 -11.87
N ARG A 75 5.50 0.47 -12.62
CA ARG A 75 4.45 -0.53 -12.37
C ARG A 75 4.64 -1.23 -11.03
N GLY A 76 5.88 -1.58 -10.68
CA GLY A 76 6.23 -2.18 -9.40
C GLY A 76 5.94 -1.27 -8.22
N LEU A 77 6.29 0.02 -8.32
CA LEU A 77 5.99 1.00 -7.28
C LEU A 77 4.48 1.16 -7.08
N ALA A 78 3.70 1.30 -8.15
CA ALA A 78 2.25 1.43 -8.05
C ALA A 78 1.63 0.20 -7.38
N LEU A 79 2.05 -0.99 -7.80
CA LEU A 79 1.58 -2.24 -7.21
C LEU A 79 1.95 -2.33 -5.73
N TYR A 80 3.20 -2.00 -5.36
CA TYR A 80 3.63 -1.95 -3.96
C TYR A 80 2.74 -1.04 -3.11
N CYS A 81 2.43 0.16 -3.58
CA CYS A 81 1.54 1.10 -2.89
C CYS A 81 0.13 0.52 -2.70
N GLN A 82 -0.39 -0.23 -3.67
CA GLN A 82 -1.67 -0.93 -3.56
C GLN A 82 -1.63 -2.05 -2.51
N LEU A 83 -0.60 -2.91 -2.52
CA LEU A 83 -0.45 -3.96 -1.51
C LEU A 83 -0.38 -3.36 -0.11
N PHE A 84 0.44 -2.32 0.07
CA PHE A 84 0.60 -1.66 1.35
C PHE A 84 -0.72 -1.05 1.83
N THR A 85 -1.48 -0.43 0.92
CA THR A 85 -2.83 0.09 1.18
C THR A 85 -3.78 -1.01 1.65
N HIS A 86 -3.86 -2.13 0.94
CA HIS A 86 -4.74 -3.24 1.32
C HIS A 86 -4.32 -3.88 2.65
N ALA A 87 -3.03 -4.00 2.92
CA ALA A 87 -2.51 -4.49 4.20
C ALA A 87 -2.91 -3.55 5.36
N GLN A 88 -2.77 -2.24 5.18
CA GLN A 88 -3.18 -1.26 6.18
C GLN A 88 -4.70 -1.29 6.40
N LYS A 89 -5.50 -1.29 5.33
CA LYS A 89 -6.97 -1.38 5.44
C LYS A 89 -7.40 -2.66 6.17
N ALA A 90 -6.83 -3.81 5.83
CA ALA A 90 -7.09 -5.06 6.54
C ALA A 90 -6.71 -4.97 8.02
N PHE A 91 -5.53 -4.44 8.34
CA PHE A 91 -5.06 -4.25 9.70
C PHE A 91 -6.02 -3.36 10.52
N PHE A 92 -6.39 -2.19 10.01
CA PHE A 92 -7.25 -1.26 10.74
C PHE A 92 -8.68 -1.77 10.90
N THR A 93 -9.23 -2.46 9.89
CA THR A 93 -10.54 -3.11 10.03
C THR A 93 -10.49 -4.22 11.08
N LEU A 94 -9.44 -5.05 11.12
CA LEU A 94 -9.26 -6.08 12.17
C LEU A 94 -9.09 -5.45 13.55
N HIS A 95 -8.31 -4.38 13.65
CA HIS A 95 -8.09 -3.69 14.91
C HIS A 95 -9.39 -3.07 15.43
N PHE A 96 -10.15 -2.38 14.56
CA PHE A 96 -11.49 -1.89 14.89
C PHE A 96 -12.42 -3.03 15.32
N ALA A 97 -12.44 -4.16 14.60
CA ALA A 97 -13.29 -5.29 14.95
C ALA A 97 -12.96 -5.90 16.32
N ARG A 98 -11.69 -5.85 16.71
CA ARG A 98 -11.22 -6.29 18.03
C ARG A 98 -11.61 -5.29 19.12
N GLU A 99 -11.32 -4.02 18.90
CA GLU A 99 -11.46 -2.98 19.93
C GLU A 99 -12.89 -2.51 20.08
N VAL A 100 -13.68 -2.38 19.00
CA VAL A 100 -14.99 -1.69 19.01
C VAL A 100 -16.13 -2.69 18.85
N GLU A 101 -16.30 -3.25 17.66
CA GLU A 101 -17.37 -4.20 17.36
C GLU A 101 -17.02 -5.16 16.21
N ASN A 102 -17.28 -6.45 16.42
CA ASN A 102 -17.09 -7.49 15.41
C ASN A 102 -18.41 -7.82 14.69
N SER A 103 -18.95 -6.84 13.97
CA SER A 103 -20.19 -7.01 13.20
C SER A 103 -19.97 -7.86 11.94
N TRP A 104 -21.06 -8.32 11.32
CA TRP A 104 -20.98 -9.06 10.05
C TRP A 104 -20.34 -8.20 8.94
N SER A 105 -20.73 -6.94 8.84
CA SER A 105 -20.18 -5.99 7.87
C SER A 105 -18.66 -5.77 8.04
N MET A 106 -18.16 -5.68 9.29
CA MET A 106 -16.71 -5.55 9.52
C MET A 106 -15.93 -6.80 9.07
N ARG A 107 -16.49 -8.00 9.28
CA ARG A 107 -15.89 -9.24 8.79
C ARG A 107 -15.83 -9.29 7.28
N GLU A 108 -16.88 -8.84 6.60
CA GLU A 108 -16.91 -8.79 5.13
C GLU A 108 -15.91 -7.78 4.57
N ILE A 109 -15.84 -6.57 5.13
CA ILE A 109 -14.85 -5.56 4.73
C ILE A 109 -13.42 -6.07 4.95
N CYS A 110 -13.15 -6.72 6.08
CA CYS A 110 -11.86 -7.33 6.33
C CYS A 110 -11.53 -8.41 5.29
N HIS A 111 -12.50 -9.26 4.95
CA HIS A 111 -12.31 -10.32 3.97
C HIS A 111 -11.94 -9.74 2.60
N ILE A 112 -12.65 -8.69 2.15
CA ILE A 112 -12.38 -8.00 0.89
C ILE A 112 -10.95 -7.43 0.88
N ASN A 113 -10.55 -6.73 1.95
CA ASN A 113 -9.20 -6.16 2.05
C ASN A 113 -8.11 -7.23 2.02
N VAL A 114 -8.32 -8.36 2.69
CA VAL A 114 -7.39 -9.50 2.71
C VAL A 114 -7.31 -10.18 1.33
N GLN A 115 -8.44 -10.37 0.65
CA GLN A 115 -8.46 -10.92 -0.71
C GLN A 115 -7.71 -10.01 -1.69
N ALA A 116 -7.95 -8.70 -1.64
CA ALA A 116 -7.23 -7.73 -2.46
C ALA A 116 -5.71 -7.73 -2.18
N LEU A 117 -5.32 -7.88 -0.91
CA LEU A 117 -3.91 -8.05 -0.54
C LEU A 117 -3.29 -9.30 -1.17
N TYR A 118 -3.98 -10.45 -1.11
CA TYR A 118 -3.47 -11.69 -1.72
C TYR A 118 -3.38 -11.59 -3.24
N GLN A 119 -4.36 -10.97 -3.88
CA GLN A 119 -4.33 -10.72 -5.32
C GLN A 119 -3.12 -9.87 -5.70
N GLY A 120 -2.90 -8.75 -5.00
CA GLY A 120 -1.74 -7.90 -5.22
C GLY A 120 -0.41 -8.63 -4.96
N ALA A 121 -0.33 -9.46 -3.92
CA ALA A 121 0.85 -10.27 -3.64
C ALA A 121 1.20 -11.21 -4.80
N SER A 122 0.20 -11.85 -5.40
CA SER A 122 0.40 -12.70 -6.58
C SER A 122 0.87 -11.90 -7.80
N GLU A 123 0.30 -10.72 -8.03
CA GLU A 123 0.73 -9.82 -9.12
C GLU A 123 2.18 -9.35 -8.93
N MET A 124 2.56 -9.05 -7.68
CA MET A 124 3.92 -8.62 -7.35
C MET A 124 4.91 -9.75 -7.57
N GLU A 125 4.53 -10.98 -7.23
CA GLU A 125 5.35 -12.16 -7.50
C GLU A 125 5.56 -12.36 -9.01
N MET A 126 4.49 -12.26 -9.82
CA MET A 126 4.60 -12.35 -11.28
C MET A 126 5.50 -11.27 -11.86
N LEU A 127 5.37 -10.02 -11.39
CA LEU A 127 6.22 -8.92 -11.82
C LEU A 127 7.69 -9.18 -11.45
N CYS A 128 7.97 -9.60 -10.21
CA CYS A 128 9.31 -9.96 -9.77
C CYS A 128 9.92 -11.07 -10.63
N GLN A 129 9.14 -12.07 -11.03
CA GLN A 129 9.61 -13.14 -11.93
C GLN A 129 10.01 -12.59 -13.31
N GLN A 130 9.21 -11.70 -13.89
CA GLN A 130 9.53 -11.05 -15.17
C GLN A 130 10.77 -10.17 -15.09
N MET A 131 11.05 -9.61 -13.90
CA MET A 131 12.19 -8.73 -13.66
C MET A 131 13.50 -9.46 -13.37
N ARG A 132 13.50 -10.75 -13.00
CA ARG A 132 14.74 -11.53 -12.82
C ARG A 132 15.59 -11.61 -14.08
N GLU A 133 14.97 -11.45 -15.25
CA GLU A 133 15.65 -11.43 -16.55
C GLU A 133 16.23 -10.04 -16.90
N ALA A 134 15.83 -8.99 -16.17
CA ALA A 134 16.34 -7.63 -16.32
C ALA A 134 17.39 -7.33 -15.24
N SER A 135 18.67 -7.36 -15.64
CA SER A 135 19.90 -6.86 -14.98
C SER A 135 19.79 -6.20 -13.58
N PRO A 136 20.74 -6.48 -12.64
CA PRO A 136 20.59 -6.43 -11.17
C PRO A 136 20.52 -5.03 -10.52
N GLY A 137 20.13 -3.98 -11.23
CA GLY A 137 19.95 -2.64 -10.67
C GLY A 137 18.89 -2.56 -9.56
N PHE A 138 18.04 -3.58 -9.45
CA PHE A 138 16.91 -3.66 -8.52
C PHE A 138 17.22 -4.29 -7.16
N HIS A 139 18.42 -4.86 -6.96
CA HIS A 139 18.76 -5.50 -5.68
C HIS A 139 19.00 -4.50 -4.52
N ILE A 140 18.80 -3.19 -4.72
CA ILE A 140 19.16 -2.18 -3.72
C ILE A 140 17.96 -1.69 -2.90
N MET A 141 16.73 -1.69 -3.44
CA MET A 141 15.56 -1.21 -2.69
C MET A 141 14.70 -2.32 -2.05
N PHE A 142 14.74 -3.55 -2.58
CA PHE A 142 13.81 -4.62 -2.18
C PHE A 142 14.47 -5.94 -1.79
N ASP A 143 15.79 -5.94 -1.58
CA ASP A 143 16.51 -7.14 -1.09
C ASP A 143 16.31 -7.31 0.42
N ALA A 144 15.43 -8.24 0.80
CA ALA A 144 15.17 -8.64 2.17
C ALA A 144 16.40 -9.27 2.87
N GLY A 145 17.45 -9.65 2.13
CA GLY A 145 18.68 -10.25 2.65
C GLY A 145 19.65 -9.27 3.33
N ARG A 146 19.44 -7.95 3.21
CA ARG A 146 20.31 -6.93 3.82
C ARG A 146 20.07 -6.64 5.30
N VAL A 147 19.07 -7.28 5.92
CA VAL A 147 18.79 -7.15 7.37
C VAL A 147 19.39 -8.32 8.18
N SER A 148 20.47 -8.93 7.67
CA SER A 148 21.27 -9.90 8.42
C SER A 148 22.59 -9.30 8.90
#